data_AF-A0A841WB27-F1
#
_entry.id   AF-A0A841WB27-F1
#
_cell.length_a   1.000
_cell.length_b   1.000
_cell.length_c   1.000
_cell.angle_alpha   90.00
_cell.angle_beta   90.00
_cell.angle_gamma   90.00
#
_symmetry.space_group_name_H-M   'P 1'
#
loop_
_entity.id
_entity.type
_entity.pdbx_description
1 polymer ?
#
loop_
_entity_poly.entity_id
_entity_poly.type
_entity_poly.pdbx_seq_one_letter_code
_entity_poly.pdbx_strand_id
1 'polypeptide(L)' 'MRDVIKAGITEPKKEGIEPEFKISIAGSEQEQSFALAQIHYMKIDRLATLSGKTFEQTKRDYLQALGVIVDTIKDKGTK' A
#
# COMPACT_ATOMS: atom_id res chain seq x y z
N MET A 1 4.94 -26.24 7.25
CA MET A 1 5.26 -25.41 6.07
C MET A 1 5.32 -23.96 6.53
N ARG A 2 6.29 -23.14 6.08
CA ARG A 2 6.31 -21.69 6.37
C ARG A 2 5.61 -20.99 5.22
N ASP A 3 4.53 -20.26 5.50
CA ASP A 3 3.84 -19.45 4.51
C ASP A 3 4.68 -18.20 4.22
N VAL A 4 5.40 -18.25 3.10
CA VAL A 4 6.24 -17.15 2.61
C VAL A 4 5.34 -16.15 1.92
N ILE A 5 5.12 -14.99 2.54
CA ILE A 5 4.51 -13.84 1.88
C ILE A 5 5.45 -13.38 0.76
N LYS A 6 5.07 -13.65 -0.50
CA LYS A 6 5.81 -13.18 -1.68
C LYS A 6 5.18 -11.89 -2.20
N ALA A 7 5.72 -10.75 -1.76
CA ALA A 7 5.46 -9.47 -2.41
C ALA A 7 6.48 -9.29 -3.55
N GLY A 8 6.02 -9.30 -4.80
CA GLY A 8 6.86 -9.07 -5.98
C GLY A 8 6.44 -7.79 -6.69
N ILE A 9 7.38 -6.88 -6.94
CA ILE A 9 7.17 -5.76 -7.86
C ILE A 9 7.46 -6.31 -9.27
N THR A 10 6.46 -6.34 -10.13
CA THR A 10 6.65 -6.75 -11.53
C THR A 10 6.63 -5.50 -12.39
N GLU A 11 7.79 -5.06 -12.86
CA GLU A 11 7.84 -4.02 -13.90
C GLU A 11 7.38 -4.63 -15.24
N PRO A 12 6.36 -4.07 -15.90
CA PRO A 12 5.92 -4.58 -17.19
C PRO A 12 7.00 -4.30 -18.26
N LYS A 13 7.44 -5.35 -18.96
CA LYS A 13 8.46 -5.28 -20.03
C LYS A 13 7.99 -4.57 -21.31
N LYS A 14 6.81 -3.93 -21.33
CA LYS A 14 6.21 -3.30 -22.51
C LYS A 14 6.06 -1.80 -22.31
N GLU A 15 6.69 -1.02 -23.19
CA GLU A 15 6.49 0.43 -23.26
C GLU A 15 5.01 0.76 -23.50
N GLY A 16 4.46 1.69 -22.72
CA GLY A 16 3.09 2.18 -22.84
C GLY A 16 2.04 1.50 -21.97
N ILE A 17 2.41 0.51 -21.15
CA ILE A 17 1.51 -0.08 -20.14
C ILE A 17 1.75 0.62 -18.80
N GLU A 18 0.69 1.15 -18.19
CA GLU A 18 0.78 1.73 -16.85
C GLU A 18 1.34 0.70 -15.86
N PRO A 19 2.21 1.11 -14.92
CA PRO A 19 2.75 0.20 -13.91
C PRO A 19 1.61 -0.45 -13.10
N GLU A 20 1.41 -1.75 -13.27
CA GLU A 20 0.48 -2.52 -12.45
C GLU A 20 1.15 -2.99 -11.16
N PHE A 21 0.70 -2.46 -10.03
CA PHE A 21 1.07 -2.98 -8.71
C PHE A 21 0.23 -4.21 -8.38
N LYS A 22 0.74 -5.41 -8.68
CA LYS A 22 0.10 -6.68 -8.28
C LYS A 22 0.63 -7.15 -6.94
N ILE A 23 -0.21 -7.04 -5.90
CA ILE A 23 0.05 -7.66 -4.60
C ILE A 23 -0.73 -8.97 -4.55
N SER A 24 -0.03 -10.09 -4.68
CA SER A 24 -0.62 -11.42 -4.51
C SER A 24 -0.53 -11.83 -3.04
N ILE A 25 -1.64 -11.68 -2.31
CA ILE A 25 -1.73 -12.11 -0.92
C ILE A 25 -2.53 -13.42 -0.90
N ALA A 26 -1.88 -14.51 -0.51
CA ALA A 26 -2.50 -15.83 -0.32
C ALA A 26 -2.61 -16.13 1.18
N GLY A 27 -3.66 -16.86 1.58
CA GLY A 27 -3.95 -17.17 2.98
C GLY A 27 -5.37 -16.80 3.39
N SER A 28 -5.69 -17.02 4.67
CA SER A 28 -6.93 -16.59 5.32
C SER A 28 -7.08 -15.07 5.34
N GLU A 29 -8.30 -14.57 5.51
CA GLU A 29 -8.59 -13.13 5.59
C GLU A 29 -7.76 -12.40 6.68
N GLN A 30 -7.49 -13.09 7.79
CA GLN A 30 -6.67 -12.57 8.88
C GLN A 30 -5.20 -12.41 8.46
N GLU A 31 -4.65 -13.39 7.75
CA GLU A 31 -3.29 -13.32 7.20
C GLU A 31 -3.18 -12.22 6.13
N GLN A 32 -4.22 -12.08 5.32
CA GLN A 32 -4.28 -11.02 4.31
C GLN A 32 -4.31 -9.63 4.94
N SER A 33 -5.16 -9.44 5.95
CA SER A 33 -5.27 -8.20 6.71
C SER A 33 -3.97 -7.84 7.41
N PHE A 34 -3.30 -8.84 8.00
CA PHE A 34 -2.02 -8.66 8.67
C PHE A 34 -0.91 -8.26 7.68
N ALA A 35 -0.82 -8.92 6.52
CA ALA A 35 0.15 -8.58 5.48
C ALA A 35 -0.03 -7.15 4.98
N LEU A 36 -1.28 -6.72 4.74
CA LEU A 36 -1.60 -5.34 4.35
C LEU A 36 -1.18 -4.34 5.44
N ALA A 37 -1.51 -4.62 6.71
CA ALA A 37 -1.12 -3.77 7.82
C ALA A 37 0.41 -3.59 7.92
N GLN A 38 1.18 -4.67 7.73
CA GLN A 38 2.64 -4.60 7.70
C GLN A 38 3.19 -3.75 6.55
N ILE A 39 2.61 -3.86 5.35
CA ILE A 39 3.01 -3.04 4.19
C ILE A 39 2.79 -1.55 4.50
N HIS A 40 1.64 -1.19 5.06
CA HIS A 40 1.35 0.20 5.43
C HIS A 40 2.29 0.70 6.53
N TYR A 41 2.57 -0.12 7.55
CA TYR A 41 3.55 0.21 8.58
C TYR A 41 4.93 0.54 7.99
N MET A 42 5.48 -0.35 7.15
CA MET A 42 6.79 -0.14 6.51
C MET A 42 6.80 1.12 5.64
N LYS A 43 5.70 1.41 4.95
CA LYS A 43 5.58 2.62 4.12
C LYS A 43 5.60 3.89 4.96
N ILE A 44 4.87 3.92 6.07
CA ILE A 44 4.85 5.06 7.00
C ILE A 44 6.25 5.28 7.59
N ASP A 45 6.90 4.22 8.04
CA ASP A 45 8.25 4.29 8.64
C ASP A 45 9.28 4.85 7.64
N ARG A 46 9.22 4.37 6.39
CA ARG A 46 10.08 4.87 5.33
C ARG A 46 9.82 6.34 5.01
N LEU A 47 8.55 6.76 4.96
CA LEU A 47 8.18 8.15 4.73
C LEU A 47 8.61 9.06 5.87
N ALA A 48 8.53 8.59 7.12
CA ALA A 48 8.97 9.33 8.30
C ALA A 48 10.48 9.60 8.21
N THR A 49 11.26 8.56 7.86
CA THR A 49 12.69 8.66 7.63
C THR A 49 13.04 9.67 6.53
N LEU A 50 12.35 9.62 5.40
CA LEU A 50 12.62 10.50 4.25
C LEU A 50 12.22 11.96 4.50
N SER A 51 11.16 12.19 5.27
CA SER A 51 10.64 13.53 5.57
C SER A 51 11.24 14.18 6.81
N GLY A 52 12.04 13.43 7.59
CA GLY A 52 12.54 13.89 8.89
C GLY A 52 11.45 14.09 9.94
N LYS A 53 10.24 13.56 9.71
CA LYS A 53 9.10 13.64 10.63
C LYS A 53 9.08 12.44 11.56
N THR A 54 8.36 12.57 12.68
CA THR A 54 8.08 11.41 13.53
C THR A 54 7.13 10.43 12.83
N PHE A 55 7.17 9.16 13.23
CA PHE A 55 6.27 8.13 12.73
C PHE A 55 4.80 8.52 12.90
N GLU A 56 4.40 9.01 14.08
CA GLU A 56 2.99 9.39 14.34
C GLU A 56 2.52 10.60 13.53
N GLN A 57 3.39 11.59 13.27
CA GLN A 57 3.06 12.68 12.35
C GLN A 57 2.86 12.15 10.93
N THR A 58 3.79 11.31 10.46
CA THR A 58 3.72 10.73 9.11
C THR A 58 2.51 9.82 8.93
N LYS A 59 2.16 9.05 9.96
CA LYS A 59 0.96 8.21 9.99
C LYS A 59 -0.32 9.04 9.80
N ARG A 60 -0.44 10.17 10.50
CA ARG A 60 -1.59 11.07 10.33
C ARG A 60 -1.66 11.64 8.92
N ASP A 61 -0.54 12.16 8.41
CA ASP A 61 -0.45 12.70 7.05
C ASP A 61 -0.81 11.62 6.00
N TYR A 62 -0.31 10.41 6.21
CA TYR A 62 -0.56 9.26 5.34
C TYR A 62 -2.04 8.83 5.33
N LEU A 63 -2.67 8.74 6.50
CA LEU A 63 -4.10 8.41 6.61
C LEU A 63 -4.98 9.50 5.99
N GLN A 64 -4.63 10.77 6.17
CA GLN A 64 -5.34 11.88 5.53
C GLN A 64 -5.26 11.80 4.00
N ALA A 65 -4.07 11.51 3.46
CA ALA A 65 -3.86 11.34 2.02
C ALA A 65 -4.67 10.14 1.47
N LEU A 66 -4.70 9.02 2.19
CA LEU A 66 -5.52 7.87 1.82
C LEU A 66 -7.01 8.21 1.81
N GLY A 67 -7.50 8.98 2.78
CA GLY A 67 -8.89 9.46 2.80
C GLY A 67 -9.27 10.20 1.53
N VAL A 68 -8.46 11.19 1.14
CA VAL A 68 -8.67 11.95 -0.11
C VAL A 68 -8.69 11.05 -1.34
N ILE A 69 -7.78 10.06 -1.42
CA ILE A 69 -7.72 9.11 -2.53
C ILE A 69 -9.00 8.26 -2.58
N VAL A 70 -9.44 7.71 -1.45
CA VAL A 70 -10.64 6.89 -1.36
C VAL A 70 -11.88 7.68 -1.74
N ASP A 71 -12.01 8.91 -1.26
CA ASP A 71 -13.13 9.79 -1.60
C ASP A 71 -13.11 10.13 -3.10
N THR A 72 -11.93 10.42 -3.66
CA THR A 72 -11.78 10.67 -5.11
C THR A 72 -12.17 9.44 -5.95
N ILE A 73 -11.84 8.23 -5.51
CA ILE A 73 -12.21 6.98 -6.20
C ILE A 73 -13.74 6.79 -6.15
N LYS A 74 -14.35 7.01 -4.99
CA LYS A 74 -15.82 6.90 -4.83
C LYS A 74 -16.56 7.91 -5.71
N ASP A 75 -16.08 9.13 -5.79
CA ASP A 75 -16.67 10.20 -6.62
C ASP A 75 -16.52 9.91 -8.13
N LYS A 76 -15.43 9.26 -8.53
CA LYS A 76 -15.23 8.84 -9.93
C LYS A 76 -15.94 7.53 -10.29
N GLY A 77 -16.27 6.68 -9.32
CA GLY A 77 -16.97 5.41 -9.51
C GLY A 77 -18.50 5.51 -9.52
N THR A 78 -19.07 6.71 -9.34
CA THR A 78 -20.53 6.97 -9.30
C THR A 78 -21.04 7.84 -10.46
N LYS A 79 -20.25 8.03 -11.53
CA LYS A 79 -20.69 8.65 -12.78
C LYS A 79 -20.73 7.66 -13.94
#